data_AF-A0A369RJQ2-F1
#
_entry.id   AF-A0A369RJQ2-F1
#
_cell.length_a   1.000
_cell.length_b   1.000
_cell.length_c   1.000
_cell.angle_alpha   90.00
_cell.angle_beta   90.00
_cell.angle_gamma   90.00
#
_symmetry.space_group_name_H-M   'P 1'
#
loop_
_entity.id
_entity.type
_entity.pdbx_description
1 polymer ?
#
loop_
_entity_poly.entity_id
_entity_poly.type
_entity_poly.pdbx_seq_one_letter_code
_entity_poly.pdbx_strand_id
1 'polypeptide(L)'
;MLTFEQVQSLESEQQKLQGNVLEKNSQRFGEKFIPTAAIHEHVDEKMADNIFAGLRDMYTVEFEYNTASDKPITVAVENMAEGFQKSIKHWKQKKIMFSAPVYVSRGDGSILDYMIKRLHHLKNNDANINEDGKRKLEPVLSEVHDLVSKGNHVSKEFLKLLPNDVLKKRKDYLSKLKDIARSGSDSNEEDIVVQRDNAFYCVKYSEKSIVSPAKFLSNSEFQNLEGILKVGEDNTIKIRDGQYHDVKGKIKMTFKAGDEKIEMVLFSEKAEDFGKIMVRMDDKSCEIFLKHCKELEKEPRISKIVEAAKAFVQTKNNAPSSALNDTNLSQHFKEVLTV
;
A
#
# COMPACT_ATOMS: atom_id res chain seq x y z
N MET A 1 -11.97 -31.24 -37.46
CA MET A 1 -12.21 -32.11 -36.28
C MET A 1 -10.84 -32.61 -35.86
N LEU A 2 -10.29 -32.13 -34.74
CA LEU A 2 -9.00 -32.60 -34.23
C LEU A 2 -9.18 -34.00 -33.65
N THR A 3 -8.16 -34.84 -33.76
CA THR A 3 -8.20 -36.19 -33.16
C THR A 3 -8.05 -36.10 -31.65
N PHE A 4 -8.60 -37.07 -30.91
CA PHE A 4 -8.56 -37.12 -29.45
C PHE A 4 -7.12 -37.01 -28.88
N GLU A 5 -6.14 -37.60 -29.57
CA GLU A 5 -4.71 -37.50 -29.21
C GLU A 5 -4.15 -36.08 -29.41
N GLN A 6 -4.63 -35.33 -30.41
CA GLN A 6 -4.24 -33.93 -30.61
C GLN A 6 -4.81 -33.02 -29.50
N VAL A 7 -6.02 -33.32 -29.02
CA VAL A 7 -6.66 -32.61 -27.91
C VAL A 7 -5.89 -32.84 -26.60
N GLN A 8 -5.52 -34.09 -26.28
CA GLN A 8 -4.73 -34.41 -25.09
C GLN A 8 -3.30 -33.84 -25.13
N SER A 9 -2.67 -33.82 -26.31
CA SER A 9 -1.36 -33.19 -26.50
C SER A 9 -1.41 -31.68 -26.24
N LEU A 10 -2.46 -31.01 -26.73
CA LEU A 10 -2.69 -29.59 -26.48
C LEU A 10 -2.95 -29.33 -24.99
N GLU A 11 -3.81 -30.11 -24.33
CA GLU A 11 -4.06 -30.00 -22.89
C GLU A 11 -2.79 -30.22 -22.03
N SER A 12 -1.89 -31.11 -22.44
CA SER A 12 -0.61 -31.35 -21.77
C SER A 12 0.39 -30.20 -21.96
N GLU A 13 0.49 -29.65 -23.18
CA GLU A 13 1.29 -28.44 -23.43
C GLU A 13 0.71 -27.21 -22.71
N GLN A 14 -0.62 -27.14 -22.55
CA GLN A 14 -1.32 -26.09 -21.80
C GLN A 14 -0.99 -26.12 -20.31
N GLN A 15 -1.03 -27.29 -19.67
CA GLN A 15 -0.63 -27.44 -18.26
C GLN A 15 0.86 -27.11 -18.07
N LYS A 16 1.71 -27.43 -19.05
CA LYS A 16 3.13 -27.05 -19.03
C LYS A 16 3.34 -25.54 -19.22
N LEU A 17 2.60 -24.86 -20.09
CA LEU A 17 2.73 -23.42 -20.30
C LEU A 17 2.24 -22.62 -19.09
N GLN A 18 1.08 -22.98 -18.53
CA GLN A 18 0.59 -22.39 -17.29
C GLN A 18 1.55 -22.69 -16.13
N GLY A 19 1.98 -23.95 -15.99
CA GLY A 19 2.98 -24.37 -15.00
C GLY A 19 4.28 -23.58 -15.11
N ASN A 20 4.82 -23.40 -16.33
CA ASN A 20 6.05 -22.64 -16.57
C ASN A 20 5.91 -21.14 -16.28
N VAL A 21 4.74 -20.52 -16.54
CA VAL A 21 4.48 -19.12 -16.19
C VAL A 21 4.34 -18.96 -14.68
N LEU A 22 3.60 -19.86 -14.03
CA LEU A 22 3.45 -19.92 -12.57
C LEU A 22 4.78 -20.16 -11.86
N GLU A 23 5.60 -21.07 -12.37
CA GLU A 23 6.91 -21.42 -11.83
C GLU A 23 7.92 -20.28 -12.03
N LYS A 24 7.95 -19.64 -13.21
CA LYS A 24 8.77 -18.44 -13.44
C LYS A 24 8.34 -17.27 -12.56
N ASN A 25 7.04 -17.11 -12.31
CA ASN A 25 6.54 -16.08 -11.40
C ASN A 25 6.94 -16.42 -9.96
N SER A 26 6.76 -17.66 -9.52
CA SER A 26 7.17 -18.14 -8.19
C SER A 26 8.67 -17.92 -7.95
N GLN A 27 9.52 -18.31 -8.90
CA GLN A 27 10.97 -18.13 -8.83
C GLN A 27 11.38 -16.65 -8.80
N ARG A 28 10.76 -15.79 -9.63
CA ARG A 28 11.10 -14.34 -9.70
C ARG A 28 10.58 -13.50 -8.55
N PHE A 29 9.53 -13.94 -7.88
CA PHE A 29 9.10 -13.32 -6.62
C PHE A 29 9.99 -13.79 -5.45
N GLY A 30 10.54 -15.01 -5.51
CA GLY A 30 11.59 -15.49 -4.61
C GLY A 30 12.91 -14.73 -4.78
N GLU A 31 13.20 -14.25 -5.99
CA GLU A 31 14.20 -13.21 -6.24
C GLU A 31 13.68 -11.86 -5.72
N LYS A 32 13.89 -11.61 -4.41
CA LYS A 32 13.62 -10.34 -3.68
C LYS A 32 12.92 -9.29 -4.53
N PHE A 33 11.60 -9.27 -4.50
CA PHE A 33 10.76 -8.18 -4.96
C PHE A 33 11.45 -6.82 -4.71
N ILE A 34 12.01 -6.20 -5.77
CA ILE A 34 12.71 -4.91 -5.65
C ILE A 34 11.62 -3.84 -5.70
N PRO A 35 11.23 -3.24 -4.56
CA PRO A 35 10.07 -2.39 -4.52
C PRO A 35 10.43 -1.02 -5.09
N THR A 36 9.84 -0.66 -6.22
CA THR A 36 9.98 0.70 -6.78
C THR A 36 9.03 1.70 -6.12
N ALA A 37 7.99 1.24 -5.42
CA ALA A 37 7.04 2.08 -4.70
C ALA A 37 7.13 1.90 -3.18
N ALA A 38 6.99 2.99 -2.40
CA ALA A 38 7.13 2.93 -0.94
C ALA A 38 5.99 2.15 -0.25
N ILE A 39 4.84 2.02 -0.92
CA ILE A 39 3.68 1.27 -0.47
C ILE A 39 3.95 -0.25 -0.38
N HIS A 40 4.98 -0.72 -1.08
CA HIS A 40 5.35 -2.13 -1.16
C HIS A 40 6.03 -2.67 0.10
N GLU A 41 6.39 -1.83 1.06
CA GLU A 41 6.81 -2.27 2.41
C GLU A 41 5.67 -2.94 3.21
N HIS A 42 4.44 -2.92 2.69
CA HIS A 42 3.31 -3.71 3.18
C HIS A 42 3.24 -5.14 2.59
N VAL A 43 4.07 -5.50 1.62
CA VAL A 43 4.09 -6.87 1.09
C VAL A 43 4.77 -7.80 2.08
N ASP A 44 3.97 -8.66 2.70
CA ASP A 44 4.45 -9.85 3.40
C ASP A 44 4.27 -11.11 2.53
N GLU A 45 4.76 -12.26 3.00
CA GLU A 45 4.65 -13.55 2.30
C GLU A 45 3.20 -13.92 1.97
N LYS A 46 2.29 -13.68 2.92
CA LYS A 46 0.85 -13.93 2.72
C LYS A 46 0.25 -13.03 1.64
N MET A 47 0.67 -11.77 1.56
CA MET A 47 0.28 -10.84 0.51
C MET A 47 0.82 -11.30 -0.85
N ALA A 48 2.07 -11.78 -0.89
CA ALA A 48 2.65 -12.36 -2.09
C ALA A 48 1.83 -13.58 -2.57
N ASP A 49 1.49 -14.52 -1.68
CA ASP A 49 0.65 -15.68 -2.00
C ASP A 49 -0.73 -15.26 -2.54
N ASN A 50 -1.35 -14.26 -1.93
CA ASN A 50 -2.62 -13.72 -2.39
C ASN A 50 -2.49 -13.08 -3.79
N ILE A 51 -1.41 -12.33 -4.04
CA ILE A 51 -1.10 -11.79 -5.37
C ILE A 51 -0.97 -12.93 -6.38
N PHE A 52 -0.22 -13.98 -6.07
CA PHE A 52 -0.03 -15.13 -6.96
C PHE A 52 -1.33 -15.86 -7.29
N ALA A 53 -2.12 -16.18 -6.27
CA ALA A 53 -3.42 -16.82 -6.45
C ALA A 53 -4.32 -15.96 -7.35
N GLY A 54 -4.31 -14.64 -7.12
CA GLY A 54 -5.02 -13.68 -7.95
C GLY A 54 -4.57 -13.66 -9.41
N LEU A 55 -3.27 -13.62 -9.65
CA LEU A 55 -2.70 -13.65 -11.00
C LEU A 55 -3.07 -14.93 -11.76
N ARG A 56 -3.03 -16.08 -11.08
CA ARG A 56 -3.44 -17.35 -11.67
C ARG A 56 -4.87 -17.29 -12.19
N ASP A 57 -5.80 -16.77 -11.39
CA ASP A 57 -7.21 -16.68 -11.78
C ASP A 57 -7.40 -15.77 -13.01
N MET A 58 -6.69 -14.63 -13.04
CA MET A 58 -6.67 -13.72 -14.19
C MET A 58 -6.16 -14.41 -15.47
N TYR A 59 -5.07 -15.18 -15.37
CA TYR A 59 -4.49 -15.87 -16.51
C TYR A 59 -5.34 -17.02 -17.02
N THR A 60 -6.01 -17.77 -16.14
CA THR A 60 -6.95 -18.82 -16.54
C THR A 60 -8.04 -18.24 -17.43
N VAL A 61 -8.62 -17.10 -17.01
CA VAL A 61 -9.68 -16.41 -17.73
C VAL A 61 -9.21 -15.91 -19.10
N GLU A 62 -8.00 -15.35 -19.18
CA GLU A 62 -7.42 -14.91 -20.46
C GLU A 62 -7.12 -16.10 -21.39
N PHE A 63 -6.57 -17.17 -20.82
CA PHE A 63 -6.23 -18.36 -21.56
C PHE A 63 -7.48 -18.98 -22.20
N GLU A 64 -8.55 -19.13 -21.42
CA GLU A 64 -9.84 -19.62 -21.90
C GLU A 64 -10.39 -18.78 -23.06
N TYR A 65 -10.19 -17.47 -23.04
CA TYR A 65 -10.56 -16.59 -24.16
C TYR A 65 -9.72 -16.88 -25.42
N ASN A 66 -8.39 -16.97 -25.27
CA ASN A 66 -7.48 -17.16 -26.41
C ASN A 66 -7.61 -18.56 -27.04
N THR A 67 -8.08 -19.57 -26.31
CA THR A 67 -8.29 -20.93 -26.82
C THR A 67 -9.75 -21.29 -27.06
N ALA A 68 -10.66 -20.33 -27.01
CA ALA A 68 -12.09 -20.53 -27.26
C ALA A 68 -12.42 -20.72 -28.76
N SER A 69 -11.70 -21.59 -29.47
CA SER A 69 -11.93 -21.88 -30.90
C SER A 69 -13.37 -22.35 -31.19
N ASP A 70 -14.02 -22.93 -30.19
CA ASP A 70 -15.30 -23.62 -30.34
C ASP A 70 -16.49 -22.82 -29.77
N LYS A 71 -16.25 -21.64 -29.17
CA LYS A 71 -17.31 -20.80 -28.58
C LYS A 71 -17.54 -19.55 -29.44
N PRO A 72 -18.77 -19.03 -29.51
CA PRO A 72 -19.01 -17.70 -30.07
C PRO A 72 -18.16 -16.66 -29.36
N ILE A 73 -17.48 -15.80 -30.13
CA ILE A 73 -16.55 -14.78 -29.59
C ILE A 73 -17.21 -13.91 -28.51
N THR A 74 -18.49 -13.58 -28.67
CA THR A 74 -19.27 -12.78 -27.71
C THR A 74 -19.49 -13.49 -26.37
N VAL A 75 -19.51 -14.81 -26.34
CA VAL A 75 -19.59 -15.61 -25.09
C VAL A 75 -18.21 -15.70 -24.44
N ALA A 76 -17.15 -15.86 -25.23
CA ALA A 76 -15.77 -15.85 -24.73
C ALA A 76 -15.42 -14.49 -24.09
N VAL A 77 -15.79 -13.38 -24.73
CA VAL A 77 -15.61 -12.02 -24.18
C VAL A 77 -16.37 -11.83 -22.88
N GLU A 78 -17.62 -12.31 -22.80
CA GLU A 78 -18.45 -12.21 -21.59
C GLU A 78 -17.82 -12.95 -20.41
N ASN A 79 -17.45 -14.21 -20.61
CA ASN A 79 -16.80 -15.02 -19.58
C ASN A 79 -15.49 -14.36 -19.11
N MET A 80 -14.73 -13.78 -20.06
CA MET A 80 -13.50 -13.08 -19.73
C MET A 80 -13.76 -11.83 -18.88
N ALA A 81 -14.75 -11.02 -19.27
CA ALA A 81 -15.16 -9.83 -18.53
C ALA A 81 -15.60 -10.21 -17.10
N GLU A 82 -16.47 -11.21 -16.96
CA GLU A 82 -16.91 -11.70 -15.65
C GLU A 82 -15.77 -12.23 -14.79
N GLY A 83 -14.83 -12.97 -15.39
CA GLY A 83 -13.65 -13.49 -14.70
C GLY A 83 -12.75 -12.39 -14.16
N PHE A 84 -12.53 -11.33 -14.95
CA PHE A 84 -11.81 -10.15 -14.49
C PHE A 84 -12.56 -9.40 -13.38
N GLN A 85 -13.88 -9.23 -13.47
CA GLN A 85 -14.65 -8.60 -12.40
C GLN A 85 -14.60 -9.39 -11.09
N LYS A 86 -14.72 -10.73 -11.17
CA LYS A 86 -14.55 -11.63 -10.02
C LYS A 86 -13.15 -11.46 -9.40
N SER A 87 -12.13 -11.36 -10.24
CA SER A 87 -10.74 -11.13 -9.81
C SER A 87 -10.58 -9.77 -9.11
N ILE A 88 -11.05 -8.67 -9.71
CA ILE A 88 -11.01 -7.33 -9.09
C ILE A 88 -11.71 -7.34 -7.73
N LYS A 89 -12.91 -7.93 -7.64
CA LYS A 89 -13.67 -8.02 -6.39
C LYS A 89 -12.89 -8.81 -5.33
N HIS A 90 -12.31 -9.94 -5.71
CA HIS A 90 -11.48 -10.75 -4.83
C HIS A 90 -10.25 -9.97 -4.33
N TRP A 91 -9.56 -9.27 -5.23
CA TRP A 91 -8.36 -8.49 -4.90
C TRP A 91 -8.66 -7.31 -3.97
N LYS A 92 -9.78 -6.62 -4.18
CA LYS A 92 -10.29 -5.60 -3.24
C LYS A 92 -10.49 -6.20 -1.84
N GLN A 93 -11.17 -7.34 -1.73
CA GLN A 93 -11.45 -8.01 -0.45
C GLN A 93 -10.19 -8.52 0.27
N LYS A 94 -9.24 -9.06 -0.50
CA LYS A 94 -7.96 -9.56 0.02
C LYS A 94 -6.93 -8.45 0.26
N LYS A 95 -7.28 -7.19 0.00
CA LYS A 95 -6.37 -6.05 0.06
C LYS A 95 -5.11 -6.31 -0.78
N ILE A 96 -5.23 -6.81 -2.00
CA ILE A 96 -4.08 -7.00 -2.91
C ILE A 96 -3.73 -5.67 -3.58
N MET A 97 -2.45 -5.31 -3.63
CA MET A 97 -1.98 -4.12 -4.36
C MET A 97 -2.08 -4.32 -5.87
N PHE A 98 -2.74 -3.40 -6.57
CA PHE A 98 -2.88 -3.42 -8.02
C PHE A 98 -1.59 -2.97 -8.75
N SER A 99 -0.66 -2.32 -8.03
CA SER A 99 0.69 -2.03 -8.52
C SER A 99 1.64 -3.23 -8.43
N ALA A 100 1.19 -4.37 -7.87
CA ALA A 100 2.00 -5.57 -7.82
C ALA A 100 2.40 -5.99 -9.26
N PRO A 101 3.67 -6.35 -9.47
CA PRO A 101 4.17 -6.70 -10.79
C PRO A 101 3.54 -7.99 -11.27
N VAL A 102 3.27 -8.01 -12.56
CA VAL A 102 2.85 -9.17 -13.32
C VAL A 102 4.01 -9.54 -14.21
N TYR A 103 4.64 -10.67 -13.93
CA TYR A 103 5.63 -11.22 -14.82
C TYR A 103 4.90 -12.04 -15.89
N VAL A 104 4.63 -11.40 -17.03
CA VAL A 104 4.21 -12.09 -18.25
C VAL A 104 5.40 -12.15 -19.19
N SER A 105 5.51 -13.22 -19.98
CA SER A 105 6.52 -13.37 -21.04
C SER A 105 6.50 -12.28 -22.13
N ARG A 106 5.56 -11.33 -22.09
CA ARG A 106 5.33 -10.29 -23.11
C ARG A 106 5.02 -8.88 -22.57
N GLY A 107 5.44 -8.57 -21.34
CA GLY A 107 5.43 -7.19 -20.88
C GLY A 107 5.56 -7.07 -19.37
N ASP A 108 6.65 -6.44 -18.93
CA ASP A 108 6.86 -6.03 -17.56
C ASP A 108 5.85 -4.93 -17.22
N GLY A 109 5.01 -5.13 -16.21
CA GLY A 109 4.01 -4.14 -15.79
C GLY A 109 3.26 -4.58 -14.53
N SER A 110 2.49 -3.67 -13.93
CA SER A 110 1.65 -4.01 -12.78
C SER A 110 0.33 -4.71 -13.16
N ILE A 111 -0.41 -5.25 -12.19
CA ILE A 111 -1.73 -5.86 -12.42
C ILE A 111 -2.63 -4.89 -13.15
N LEU A 112 -2.68 -3.64 -12.68
CA LEU A 112 -3.55 -2.62 -13.28
C LEU A 112 -3.10 -2.24 -14.69
N ASP A 113 -1.79 -2.08 -14.89
CA ASP A 113 -1.22 -1.80 -16.20
C ASP A 113 -1.57 -2.88 -17.22
N TYR A 114 -1.43 -4.15 -16.80
CA TYR A 114 -1.79 -5.32 -17.60
C TYR A 114 -3.28 -5.29 -18.00
N MET A 115 -4.18 -5.07 -17.03
CA MET A 115 -5.63 -4.99 -17.30
C MET A 115 -5.97 -3.85 -18.26
N ILE A 116 -5.40 -2.66 -18.06
CA ILE A 116 -5.62 -1.51 -18.95
C ILE A 116 -5.18 -1.85 -20.37
N LYS A 117 -3.97 -2.39 -20.54
CA LYS A 117 -3.43 -2.77 -21.85
C LYS A 117 -4.32 -3.80 -22.54
N ARG A 118 -4.71 -4.86 -21.82
CA ARG A 118 -5.50 -5.97 -22.39
C ARG A 118 -6.89 -5.52 -22.78
N LEU A 119 -7.61 -4.83 -21.88
CA LEU A 119 -8.96 -4.35 -22.16
C LEU A 119 -8.98 -3.30 -23.28
N HIS A 120 -7.98 -2.42 -23.33
CA HIS A 120 -7.83 -1.48 -24.44
C HIS A 120 -7.63 -2.22 -25.77
N HIS A 121 -6.74 -3.22 -25.82
CA HIS A 121 -6.53 -4.01 -27.03
C HIS A 121 -7.81 -4.69 -27.50
N LEU A 122 -8.53 -5.36 -26.59
CA LEU A 122 -9.77 -6.05 -26.92
C LEU A 122 -10.86 -5.10 -27.44
N LYS A 123 -11.02 -3.93 -26.80
CA LYS A 123 -12.07 -2.98 -27.20
C LYS A 123 -11.76 -2.27 -28.52
N ASN A 124 -10.50 -1.92 -28.77
CA ASN A 124 -10.13 -0.99 -29.83
C ASN A 124 -9.37 -1.63 -30.99
N ASN A 125 -8.68 -2.75 -30.77
CA ASN A 125 -7.71 -3.30 -31.71
C ASN A 125 -8.02 -4.75 -32.13
N ASP A 126 -8.85 -5.49 -31.40
CA ASP A 126 -9.22 -6.86 -31.74
C ASP A 126 -10.36 -6.87 -32.78
N ALA A 127 -10.03 -7.31 -34.00
CA ALA A 127 -10.98 -7.35 -35.11
C ALA A 127 -12.12 -8.35 -34.91
N ASN A 128 -11.98 -9.31 -33.98
CA ASN A 128 -13.02 -10.30 -33.71
C ASN A 128 -14.10 -9.76 -32.75
N ILE A 129 -13.87 -8.62 -32.10
CA ILE A 129 -14.80 -8.05 -31.12
C ILE A 129 -15.73 -7.04 -31.81
N ASN A 130 -16.98 -7.46 -31.97
CA ASN A 130 -18.06 -6.61 -32.46
C ASN A 130 -18.61 -5.66 -31.37
N GLU A 131 -19.55 -4.79 -31.73
CA GLU A 131 -20.16 -3.82 -30.81
C GLU A 131 -20.83 -4.48 -29.58
N ASP A 132 -21.41 -5.67 -29.75
CA ASP A 132 -21.97 -6.40 -28.62
C ASP A 132 -20.89 -6.85 -27.63
N GLY A 133 -19.78 -7.43 -28.13
CA GLY A 133 -18.61 -7.76 -27.32
C GLY A 133 -18.01 -6.54 -26.62
N LYS A 134 -17.92 -5.39 -27.30
CA LYS A 134 -17.47 -4.14 -26.68
C LYS A 134 -18.37 -3.71 -25.53
N ARG A 135 -19.70 -3.83 -25.67
CA ARG A 135 -20.65 -3.54 -24.57
C ARG A 135 -20.45 -4.48 -23.39
N LYS A 136 -20.16 -5.76 -23.62
CA LYS A 136 -19.88 -6.74 -22.54
C LYS A 136 -18.57 -6.46 -21.79
N LEU A 137 -17.63 -5.75 -22.39
CA LEU A 137 -16.40 -5.30 -21.71
C LEU A 137 -16.61 -4.07 -20.82
N GLU A 138 -17.69 -3.30 -20.98
CA GLU A 138 -17.85 -2.05 -20.22
C GLU A 138 -17.93 -2.21 -18.70
N PRO A 139 -18.58 -3.26 -18.15
CA PRO A 139 -18.58 -3.45 -16.70
C PRO A 139 -17.18 -3.53 -16.10
N VAL A 140 -16.28 -4.33 -16.70
CA VAL A 140 -14.89 -4.45 -16.23
C VAL A 140 -14.05 -3.19 -16.50
N LEU A 141 -14.25 -2.52 -17.64
CA LEU A 141 -13.59 -1.25 -17.94
C LEU A 141 -13.96 -0.16 -16.94
N SER A 142 -15.25 -0.07 -16.59
CA SER A 142 -15.75 0.85 -15.57
C SER A 142 -15.10 0.60 -14.21
N GLU A 143 -14.93 -0.67 -13.82
CA GLU A 143 -14.23 -1.02 -12.57
C GLU A 143 -12.75 -0.64 -12.60
N VAL A 144 -12.05 -0.87 -13.72
CA VAL A 144 -10.66 -0.45 -13.90
C VAL A 144 -10.56 1.07 -13.84
N HIS A 145 -11.45 1.80 -14.51
CA HIS A 145 -11.51 3.26 -14.46
C HIS A 145 -11.77 3.77 -13.03
N ASP A 146 -12.67 3.15 -12.27
CA ASP A 146 -12.91 3.47 -10.86
C ASP A 146 -11.64 3.31 -10.02
N LEU A 147 -10.92 2.19 -10.17
CA LEU A 147 -9.64 1.96 -9.51
C LEU A 147 -8.64 3.06 -9.83
N VAL A 148 -8.44 3.38 -11.10
CA VAL A 148 -7.51 4.45 -11.51
C VAL A 148 -7.94 5.81 -10.94
N SER A 149 -9.24 6.12 -10.99
CA SER A 149 -9.78 7.38 -10.48
C SER A 149 -9.58 7.56 -8.97
N LYS A 150 -9.50 6.47 -8.21
CA LYS A 150 -9.18 6.43 -6.77
C LYS A 150 -7.68 6.41 -6.47
N GLY A 151 -6.86 6.88 -7.41
CA GLY A 151 -5.44 7.14 -7.15
C GLY A 151 -4.52 5.93 -7.23
N ASN A 152 -5.01 4.75 -7.62
CA ASN A 152 -4.17 3.57 -7.84
C ASN A 152 -3.02 3.90 -8.82
N HIS A 153 -1.85 3.31 -8.57
CA HIS A 153 -0.69 3.52 -9.42
C HIS A 153 -0.90 2.89 -10.80
N VAL A 154 -0.53 3.64 -11.83
CA VAL A 154 -0.54 3.22 -13.24
C VAL A 154 0.70 3.81 -13.88
N SER A 155 1.43 3.01 -14.65
CA SER A 155 2.64 3.46 -15.32
C SER A 155 2.31 4.49 -16.40
N LYS A 156 3.23 5.45 -16.62
CA LYS A 156 2.99 6.61 -17.51
C LYS A 156 2.57 6.22 -18.93
N GLU A 157 3.04 5.08 -19.43
CA GLU A 157 2.70 4.58 -20.76
C GLU A 157 1.24 4.16 -20.88
N PHE A 158 0.67 3.53 -19.83
CA PHE A 158 -0.72 3.04 -19.84
C PHE A 158 -1.72 4.13 -19.51
N LEU A 159 -1.31 5.23 -18.86
CA LEU A 159 -2.16 6.41 -18.66
C LEU A 159 -2.68 6.97 -19.99
N LYS A 160 -1.92 6.82 -21.09
CA LYS A 160 -2.29 7.30 -22.43
C LYS A 160 -3.46 6.52 -23.04
N LEU A 161 -3.74 5.31 -22.52
CA LEU A 161 -4.82 4.45 -22.98
C LEU A 161 -6.15 4.73 -22.28
N LEU A 162 -6.15 5.63 -21.30
CA LEU A 162 -7.31 5.93 -20.46
C LEU A 162 -8.03 7.20 -20.90
N PRO A 163 -9.36 7.29 -20.68
CA PRO A 163 -10.12 8.51 -20.92
C PRO A 163 -9.64 9.70 -20.07
N ASN A 164 -9.71 10.91 -20.65
CA ASN A 164 -9.29 12.14 -19.98
C ASN A 164 -10.08 12.45 -18.70
N ASP A 165 -11.36 12.09 -18.63
CA ASP A 165 -12.18 12.31 -17.43
C ASP A 165 -11.72 11.43 -16.25
N VAL A 166 -11.29 10.19 -16.53
CA VAL A 166 -10.69 9.28 -15.54
C VAL A 166 -9.39 9.87 -15.00
N LEU A 167 -8.53 10.38 -15.89
CA LEU A 167 -7.27 11.02 -15.51
C LEU A 167 -7.48 12.28 -14.68
N LYS A 168 -8.48 13.09 -15.02
CA LYS A 168 -8.87 14.28 -14.25
C LYS A 168 -9.36 13.89 -12.85
N LYS A 169 -10.28 12.94 -12.73
CA LYS A 169 -10.78 12.43 -11.44
C LYS A 169 -9.64 11.90 -10.56
N ARG A 170 -8.69 11.16 -11.16
CA ARG A 170 -7.49 10.67 -10.47
C ARG A 170 -6.66 11.83 -9.91
N LYS A 171 -6.39 12.85 -10.73
CA LYS A 171 -5.61 14.02 -10.30
C LYS A 171 -6.31 14.75 -9.15
N ASP A 172 -7.61 14.99 -9.28
CA ASP A 172 -8.41 15.68 -8.26
C ASP A 172 -8.44 14.88 -6.95
N TYR A 173 -8.57 13.55 -7.03
CA TYR A 173 -8.54 12.67 -5.87
C TYR A 173 -7.18 12.69 -5.15
N LEU A 174 -6.07 12.52 -5.88
CA LEU A 174 -4.73 12.57 -5.30
C LEU A 174 -4.40 13.95 -4.71
N SER A 175 -4.90 15.03 -5.32
CA SER A 175 -4.77 16.39 -4.78
C SER A 175 -5.48 16.51 -3.43
N LYS A 176 -6.72 16.02 -3.33
CA LYS A 176 -7.47 16.02 -2.06
C LYS A 176 -6.74 15.22 -0.97
N LEU A 177 -6.18 14.06 -1.31
CA LEU A 177 -5.37 13.29 -0.35
C LEU A 177 -4.14 14.06 0.13
N LYS A 178 -3.47 14.78 -0.79
CA LYS A 178 -2.33 15.65 -0.44
C LYS A 178 -2.75 16.79 0.48
N ASP A 179 -3.90 17.42 0.23
CA ASP A 179 -4.43 18.48 1.09
C ASP A 179 -4.79 17.98 2.49
N ILE A 180 -5.36 16.78 2.59
CA ILE A 180 -5.64 16.14 3.87
C ILE A 180 -4.34 15.83 4.61
N ALA A 181 -3.35 15.22 3.94
CA ALA A 181 -2.03 14.94 4.52
C ALA A 181 -1.33 16.23 4.99
N ARG A 182 -1.46 17.32 4.23
CA ARG A 182 -0.91 18.64 4.58
C ARG A 182 -1.45 19.18 5.89
N SER A 183 -2.73 18.95 6.20
CA SER A 183 -3.31 19.37 7.49
C SER A 183 -2.58 18.79 8.71
N GLY A 184 -1.89 17.66 8.51
CA GLY A 184 -1.07 16.97 9.50
C GLY A 184 0.39 17.40 9.56
N SER A 185 0.83 18.46 8.90
CA SER A 185 2.22 18.93 8.98
C SER A 185 2.32 20.45 8.99
N ASP A 186 3.38 20.98 9.61
CA ASP A 186 3.68 22.42 9.60
C ASP A 186 4.54 22.85 8.37
N SER A 187 4.76 21.95 7.39
CA SER A 187 5.63 22.22 6.22
C SER A 187 4.92 22.91 5.05
N ASN A 188 5.68 23.75 4.33
CA ASN A 188 5.28 24.33 3.05
C ASN A 188 5.05 23.24 1.97
N GLU A 189 4.21 23.55 0.99
CA GLU A 189 3.44 22.62 0.15
C GLU A 189 4.20 21.60 -0.72
N GLU A 190 5.49 21.82 -1.00
CA GLU A 190 6.18 21.18 -2.13
C GLU A 190 6.61 19.72 -1.86
N ASP A 191 6.93 19.37 -0.60
CA ASP A 191 7.59 18.09 -0.32
C ASP A 191 6.65 16.93 0.05
N ILE A 192 5.34 17.17 0.13
CA ILE A 192 4.39 16.10 0.49
C ILE A 192 4.05 15.28 -0.76
N VAL A 193 4.36 13.98 -0.70
CA VAL A 193 4.00 13.00 -1.73
C VAL A 193 3.00 12.02 -1.15
N VAL A 194 1.88 11.81 -1.84
CA VAL A 194 0.88 10.79 -1.48
C VAL A 194 0.78 9.76 -2.59
N GLN A 195 0.87 8.49 -2.20
CA GLN A 195 0.65 7.33 -3.05
C GLN A 195 -0.52 6.52 -2.49
N ARG A 196 -1.28 5.90 -3.39
CA ARG A 196 -2.45 5.09 -3.05
C ARG A 196 -2.48 3.83 -3.91
N ASP A 197 -2.79 2.70 -3.30
CA ASP A 197 -3.01 1.44 -4.00
C ASP A 197 -3.94 0.52 -3.20
N ASN A 198 -5.06 0.11 -3.80
CA ASN A 198 -6.14 -0.69 -3.23
C ASN A 198 -6.59 -0.34 -1.81
N ALA A 199 -6.01 -0.93 -0.76
CA ALA A 199 -6.32 -0.64 0.65
C ALA A 199 -5.13 0.01 1.39
N PHE A 200 -4.07 0.37 0.66
CA PHE A 200 -2.84 0.93 1.18
C PHE A 200 -2.62 2.37 0.73
N TYR A 201 -1.91 3.14 1.54
CA TYR A 201 -1.39 4.44 1.15
C TYR A 201 0.03 4.64 1.67
N CYS A 202 0.76 5.55 1.04
CA CYS A 202 2.01 6.07 1.56
C CYS A 202 1.98 7.59 1.52
N VAL A 203 2.26 8.24 2.66
CA VAL A 203 2.52 9.67 2.72
C VAL A 203 3.99 9.87 3.03
N LYS A 204 4.68 10.64 2.20
CA LYS A 204 6.06 11.05 2.45
C LYS A 204 6.12 12.53 2.77
N TYR A 205 6.84 12.86 3.83
CA TYR A 205 7.19 14.21 4.24
C TYR A 205 8.70 14.41 4.12
N SER A 206 9.12 15.68 3.97
CA SER A 206 10.52 16.05 4.10
C SER A 206 11.05 15.70 5.50
N GLU A 207 12.35 15.49 5.63
CA GLU A 207 12.98 15.24 6.94
C GLU A 207 12.82 16.42 7.91
N LYS A 208 12.69 17.64 7.37
CA LYS A 208 12.50 18.88 8.17
C LYS A 208 11.06 19.07 8.63
N SER A 209 10.12 18.24 8.15
CA SER A 209 8.70 18.38 8.48
C SER A 209 8.44 17.93 9.91
N ILE A 210 7.85 18.81 10.71
CA ILE A 210 7.20 18.41 11.96
C ILE A 210 5.81 17.90 11.60
N VAL A 211 5.56 16.63 11.90
CA VAL A 211 4.30 15.95 11.56
C VAL A 211 3.45 15.78 12.81
N SER A 212 2.15 16.02 12.65
CA SER A 212 1.08 15.71 13.59
C SER A 212 0.06 14.78 12.88
N PRO A 213 0.41 13.51 12.65
CA PRO A 213 -0.35 12.62 11.77
C PRO A 213 -1.76 12.33 12.29
N ALA A 214 -2.01 12.46 13.60
CA ALA A 214 -3.34 12.30 14.19
C ALA A 214 -4.42 13.16 13.50
N LYS A 215 -4.06 14.36 13.02
CA LYS A 215 -5.01 15.23 12.30
C LYS A 215 -5.49 14.59 11.00
N PHE A 216 -4.59 14.09 10.16
CA PHE A 216 -5.02 13.49 8.89
C PHE A 216 -5.58 12.07 9.10
N LEU A 217 -5.10 11.32 10.10
CA LEU A 217 -5.64 10.00 10.46
C LEU A 217 -7.08 10.07 11.01
N SER A 218 -7.52 11.24 11.46
CA SER A 218 -8.92 11.47 11.82
C SER A 218 -9.84 11.53 10.60
N ASN A 219 -9.32 11.82 9.41
CA ASN A 219 -10.10 11.88 8.19
C ASN A 219 -10.59 10.48 7.77
N SER A 220 -11.87 10.36 7.45
CA SER A 220 -12.53 9.08 7.09
C SER A 220 -11.87 8.37 5.91
N GLU A 221 -11.22 9.10 5.00
CA GLU A 221 -10.55 8.52 3.84
C GLU A 221 -9.38 7.60 4.25
N PHE A 222 -8.71 7.90 5.36
CA PHE A 222 -7.56 7.13 5.85
C PHE A 222 -7.92 6.06 6.89
N GLN A 223 -9.13 6.08 7.44
CA GLN A 223 -9.53 5.21 8.56
C GLN A 223 -9.57 3.72 8.17
N ASN A 224 -9.99 3.41 6.95
CA ASN A 224 -10.12 2.02 6.47
C ASN A 224 -8.89 1.54 5.70
N LEU A 225 -7.80 2.29 5.75
CA LEU A 225 -6.60 2.03 4.96
C LEU A 225 -5.42 1.65 5.85
N GLU A 226 -4.59 0.77 5.32
CA GLU A 226 -3.26 0.50 5.84
C GLU A 226 -2.30 1.53 5.26
N GLY A 227 -1.39 2.02 6.07
CA GLY A 227 -0.60 3.20 5.73
C GLY A 227 0.86 3.07 6.07
N ILE A 228 1.67 3.76 5.29
CA ILE A 228 3.04 4.09 5.66
C ILE A 228 3.20 5.61 5.68
N LEU A 229 3.71 6.10 6.79
CA LEU A 229 4.23 7.45 6.90
C LEU A 229 5.75 7.43 6.77
N LYS A 230 6.31 8.19 5.84
CA LYS A 230 7.76 8.43 5.77
C LYS A 230 8.09 9.87 6.10
N VAL A 231 9.12 10.06 6.90
CA VAL A 231 9.67 11.40 7.25
C VAL A 231 11.16 11.37 6.94
N GLY A 232 11.54 11.97 5.82
CA GLY A 232 12.86 11.74 5.22
C GLY A 232 12.96 10.36 4.55
N GLU A 233 14.19 9.88 4.35
CA GLU A 233 14.44 8.61 3.63
C GLU A 233 14.32 7.38 4.54
N ASP A 234 14.86 7.46 5.76
CA ASP A 234 15.05 6.30 6.63
C ASP A 234 13.98 6.10 7.70
N ASN A 235 13.20 7.13 8.00
CA ASN A 235 12.23 7.07 9.09
C ASN A 235 10.83 6.73 8.58
N THR A 236 10.25 5.68 9.15
CA THR A 236 8.98 5.13 8.71
C THR A 236 8.07 4.84 9.90
N ILE A 237 6.77 5.04 9.73
CA ILE A 237 5.73 4.56 10.64
C ILE A 237 4.75 3.72 9.86
N LYS A 238 4.47 2.52 10.34
CA LYS A 238 3.38 1.68 9.85
C LYS A 238 2.09 2.05 10.55
N ILE A 239 1.03 2.15 9.78
CA ILE A 239 -0.31 2.51 10.21
C ILE A 239 -1.22 1.34 9.85
N ARG A 240 -1.96 0.84 10.83
CA ARG A 240 -2.91 -0.27 10.66
C ARG A 240 -4.20 0.09 11.38
N ASP A 241 -5.32 -0.12 10.69
CA ASP A 241 -6.66 0.20 11.20
C ASP A 241 -6.78 1.65 11.70
N GLY A 242 -6.12 2.58 11.01
CA GLY A 242 -6.09 4.01 11.35
C GLY A 242 -5.21 4.37 12.57
N GLN A 243 -4.43 3.43 13.10
CA GLN A 243 -3.59 3.63 14.30
C GLN A 243 -2.10 3.44 14.00
N TYR A 244 -1.24 4.10 14.77
CA TYR A 244 0.22 3.84 14.72
C TYR A 244 0.47 2.40 15.17
N HIS A 245 1.12 1.62 14.32
CA HIS A 245 1.41 0.22 14.59
C HIS A 245 2.86 0.04 15.05
N ASP A 246 3.82 0.44 14.20
CA ASP A 246 5.26 0.29 14.42
C ASP A 246 6.04 1.49 13.87
N VAL A 247 7.28 1.67 14.35
CA VAL A 247 8.19 2.75 13.94
C VAL A 247 9.54 2.16 13.53
N LYS A 248 10.15 2.74 12.50
CA LYS A 248 11.55 2.57 12.11
C LYS A 248 12.24 3.92 12.12
N GLY A 249 13.43 3.99 12.71
CA GLY A 249 14.19 5.23 12.83
C GLY A 249 13.78 6.07 14.05
N LYS A 250 14.03 7.38 13.98
CA LYS A 250 13.74 8.35 15.05
C LYS A 250 12.93 9.51 14.48
N ILE A 251 11.70 9.67 14.94
CA ILE A 251 10.76 10.64 14.38
C ILE A 251 10.30 11.58 15.48
N LYS A 252 10.56 12.87 15.29
CA LYS A 252 10.03 13.92 16.18
C LYS A 252 8.57 14.21 15.80
N MET A 253 7.70 14.21 16.79
CA MET A 253 6.26 14.45 16.63
C MET A 253 5.73 15.41 17.67
N THR A 254 4.65 16.10 17.30
CA THR A 254 3.93 16.99 18.19
C THR A 254 2.47 16.57 18.31
N PHE A 255 2.03 16.36 19.54
CA PHE A 255 0.65 16.05 19.90
C PHE A 255 0.03 17.28 20.55
N LYS A 256 -1.17 17.66 20.11
CA LYS A 256 -1.94 18.73 20.76
C LYS A 256 -2.72 18.17 21.95
N ALA A 257 -2.67 18.87 23.08
CA ALA A 257 -3.42 18.55 24.29
C ALA A 257 -4.03 19.84 24.85
N GLY A 258 -5.30 20.10 24.52
CA GLY A 258 -5.91 21.42 24.72
C GLY A 258 -5.17 22.51 23.93
N ASP A 259 -4.80 23.59 24.60
CA ASP A 259 -3.97 24.68 24.04
C ASP A 259 -2.47 24.39 24.13
N GLU A 260 -2.08 23.28 24.74
CA GLU A 260 -0.68 22.88 24.95
C GLU A 260 -0.21 21.88 23.89
N LYS A 261 1.12 21.76 23.78
CA LYS A 261 1.80 20.88 22.83
C LYS A 261 2.72 19.95 23.61
N ILE A 262 2.66 18.67 23.27
CA ILE A 262 3.55 17.62 23.79
C ILE A 262 4.49 17.24 22.66
N GLU A 263 5.78 17.44 22.85
CA GLU A 263 6.80 16.97 21.90
C GLU A 263 7.29 15.60 22.30
N MET A 264 7.24 14.65 21.38
CA MET A 264 7.70 13.28 21.59
C MET A 264 8.66 12.89 20.46
N VAL A 265 9.71 12.14 20.81
CA VAL A 265 10.50 11.40 19.83
C VAL A 265 10.02 9.95 19.85
N LEU A 266 9.46 9.50 18.73
CA LEU A 266 9.10 8.11 18.51
C LEU A 266 10.27 7.36 17.89
N PHE A 267 10.59 6.18 18.41
CA PHE A 267 11.65 5.35 17.85
C PHE A 267 11.42 3.87 18.17
N SER A 268 12.28 3.02 17.63
CA SER A 268 12.28 1.58 17.91
C SER A 268 13.69 1.13 18.30
N GLU A 269 13.80 0.15 19.20
CA GLU A 269 15.09 -0.45 19.59
C GLU A 269 15.60 -1.41 18.51
N LYS A 270 14.69 -2.04 17.77
CA LYS A 270 15.05 -2.99 16.71
C LYS A 270 15.22 -2.24 15.40
N ALA A 271 16.41 -2.35 14.81
CA ALA A 271 16.66 -1.85 13.46
C ALA A 271 15.95 -2.70 12.39
N GLU A 272 15.76 -3.99 12.67
CA GLU A 272 15.12 -4.98 11.79
C GLU A 272 13.67 -5.25 12.23
N ASP A 273 12.79 -5.50 11.26
CA ASP A 273 11.39 -5.90 11.43
C ASP A 273 10.41 -4.90 12.07
N PHE A 274 10.78 -3.62 12.22
CA PHE A 274 9.89 -2.57 12.77
C PHE A 274 9.40 -2.94 14.19
N GLY A 275 10.21 -2.68 15.22
CA GLY A 275 9.90 -3.05 16.61
C GLY A 275 8.88 -2.16 17.34
N LYS A 276 8.68 -2.46 18.64
CA LYS A 276 7.76 -1.74 19.54
C LYS A 276 8.05 -0.23 19.57
N ILE A 277 6.99 0.57 19.48
CA ILE A 277 7.08 2.03 19.61
C ILE A 277 7.58 2.40 20.99
N MET A 278 8.69 3.14 21.02
CA MET A 278 9.21 3.82 22.20
C MET A 278 9.01 5.32 22.09
N VAL A 279 8.96 5.96 23.26
CA VAL A 279 8.77 7.40 23.39
C VAL A 279 9.88 7.98 24.26
N ARG A 280 10.40 9.13 23.85
CA ARG A 280 11.18 10.05 24.70
C ARG A 280 10.50 11.42 24.72
N MET A 281 10.46 12.02 25.90
CA MET A 281 9.89 13.34 26.17
C MET A 281 10.81 14.13 27.11
N ASP A 282 10.87 15.45 26.92
CA ASP A 282 11.49 16.37 27.88
C ASP A 282 10.62 16.53 29.14
N ASP A 283 11.15 17.18 30.19
CA ASP A 283 10.43 17.36 31.46
C ASP A 283 9.10 18.08 31.28
N LYS A 284 9.10 19.17 30.51
CA LYS A 284 7.89 19.95 30.23
C LYS A 284 6.82 19.12 29.52
N SER A 285 7.20 18.33 28.52
CA SER A 285 6.29 17.45 27.80
C SER A 285 5.78 16.31 28.69
N CYS A 286 6.59 15.80 29.63
CA CYS A 286 6.14 14.85 30.65
C CYS A 286 5.06 15.45 31.57
N GLU A 287 5.24 16.68 32.04
CA GLU A 287 4.27 17.38 32.89
C GLU A 287 2.94 17.60 32.16
N ILE A 288 2.99 18.11 30.93
CA ILE A 288 1.81 18.32 30.08
C ILE A 288 1.12 16.97 29.79
N PHE A 289 1.90 15.93 29.48
CA PHE A 289 1.36 14.59 29.24
C PHE A 289 0.62 14.05 30.47
N LEU A 290 1.18 14.16 31.67
CA LEU A 290 0.53 13.71 32.90
C LEU A 290 -0.77 14.46 33.16
N LYS A 291 -0.79 15.77 32.91
CA LYS A 291 -1.98 16.63 33.03
C LYS A 291 -3.10 16.18 32.08
N HIS A 292 -2.77 15.83 30.84
CA HIS A 292 -3.73 15.52 29.78
C HIS A 292 -3.89 14.01 29.46
N CYS A 293 -3.25 13.12 30.21
CA CYS A 293 -3.19 11.69 29.91
C CYS A 293 -4.58 11.06 29.70
N LYS A 294 -5.54 11.37 30.58
CA LYS A 294 -6.93 10.85 30.49
C LYS A 294 -7.67 11.31 29.23
N GLU A 295 -7.32 12.46 28.68
CA GLU A 295 -7.93 12.96 27.44
C GLU A 295 -7.29 12.27 26.23
N LEU A 296 -5.96 12.14 26.24
CA LEU A 296 -5.21 11.46 25.18
C LEU A 296 -5.57 9.97 25.07
N GLU A 297 -5.88 9.31 26.19
CA GLU A 297 -6.38 7.92 26.22
C GLU A 297 -7.68 7.71 25.44
N LYS A 298 -8.47 8.78 25.22
CA LYS A 298 -9.71 8.70 24.45
C LYS A 298 -9.48 8.69 22.95
N GLU A 299 -8.26 8.98 22.48
CA GLU A 299 -7.93 8.98 21.05
C GLU A 299 -7.36 7.61 20.65
N PRO A 300 -8.18 6.70 20.06
CA PRO A 300 -7.75 5.34 19.74
C PRO A 300 -6.58 5.31 18.76
N ARG A 301 -6.45 6.33 17.90
CA ARG A 301 -5.41 6.39 16.86
C ARG A 301 -4.01 6.43 17.43
N ILE A 302 -3.82 7.06 18.60
CA ILE A 302 -2.52 7.21 19.27
C ILE A 302 -2.36 6.31 20.50
N SER A 303 -3.28 5.35 20.71
CA SER A 303 -3.32 4.50 21.90
C SER A 303 -1.96 3.87 22.25
N LYS A 304 -1.29 3.23 21.28
CA LYS A 304 0.06 2.65 21.47
C LYS A 304 1.12 3.68 21.87
N ILE A 305 1.04 4.90 21.34
CA ILE A 305 1.97 5.99 21.69
C ILE A 305 1.71 6.44 23.13
N VAL A 306 0.45 6.58 23.53
CA VAL A 306 0.05 6.93 24.89
C VAL A 306 0.50 5.87 25.89
N GLU A 307 0.37 4.58 25.56
CA GLU A 307 0.88 3.48 26.38
C GLU A 307 2.41 3.55 26.55
N ALA A 308 3.15 3.77 25.47
CA ALA A 308 4.61 3.93 25.52
C ALA A 308 5.02 5.18 26.32
N ALA A 309 4.30 6.28 26.17
CA ALA A 309 4.53 7.53 26.91
C ALA A 309 4.31 7.34 28.42
N LYS A 310 3.26 6.62 28.83
CA LYS A 310 3.03 6.26 30.25
C LYS A 310 4.21 5.49 30.84
N ALA A 311 4.66 4.44 30.13
CA ALA A 311 5.78 3.63 30.58
C ALA A 311 7.06 4.46 30.73
N PHE A 312 7.31 5.38 29.79
CA PHE A 312 8.44 6.31 29.86
C PHE A 312 8.38 7.20 31.10
N VAL A 313 7.25 7.86 31.36
CA VAL A 313 7.09 8.78 32.50
C VAL A 313 7.20 8.04 33.85
N GLN A 314 6.60 6.85 33.97
CA GLN A 314 6.72 6.04 35.18
C GLN A 314 8.17 5.65 35.48
N THR A 315 8.92 5.25 34.45
CA THR A 315 10.34 4.89 34.59
C THR A 315 11.19 6.09 35.00
N LYS A 316 10.92 7.27 34.41
CA LYS A 316 11.63 8.51 34.72
C LYS A 316 11.39 8.97 36.16
N ASN A 317 10.15 8.89 36.65
CA ASN A 317 9.79 9.28 38.02
C ASN A 317 10.34 8.33 39.10
N ASN A 318 10.58 7.06 38.74
CA ASN A 318 11.12 6.05 39.64
C ASN A 318 12.66 5.97 39.62
N ALA A 319 13.32 6.74 38.75
CA ALA A 319 14.78 6.79 38.68
C ALA A 319 15.34 7.72 39.79
N PRO A 320 16.44 7.36 40.48
CA PRO A 320 17.07 8.23 41.47
C PRO A 320 17.48 9.58 40.85
N SER A 321 17.16 10.69 41.50
CA SER A 321 17.28 12.06 40.96
C SER A 321 18.70 12.51 40.60
N SER A 322 19.74 11.69 40.85
CA SER A 322 21.14 12.01 40.59
C SER A 322 21.70 11.49 39.25
N ALA A 323 20.92 10.74 38.46
CA ALA A 323 21.42 10.10 37.23
C ALA A 323 21.05 10.81 35.91
N LEU A 324 20.28 11.91 35.95
CA LEU A 324 19.78 12.61 34.76
C LEU A 324 20.47 13.97 34.55
N ASN A 325 21.80 13.96 34.45
CA ASN A 325 22.47 14.96 33.62
C ASN A 325 22.48 14.43 32.19
N ASP A 326 22.05 15.24 31.22
CA ASP A 326 21.93 14.91 29.79
C ASP A 326 23.19 14.28 29.15
N THR A 327 24.34 14.37 29.83
CA THR A 327 25.61 13.77 29.42
C THR A 327 25.74 12.27 29.78
N ASN A 328 25.10 11.78 30.85
CA ASN A 328 25.29 10.39 31.32
C ASN A 328 24.41 9.37 30.59
N LEU A 329 23.25 9.77 30.07
CA LEU A 329 22.47 8.94 29.15
C LEU A 329 23.13 8.82 27.77
N SER A 330 24.11 9.67 27.41
CA SER A 330 24.93 9.43 26.22
C SER A 330 26.05 8.41 26.47
N GLN A 331 26.51 8.24 27.72
CA GLN A 331 27.59 7.31 28.06
C GLN A 331 27.09 5.88 28.31
N HIS A 332 25.91 5.70 28.93
CA HIS A 332 25.35 4.36 29.10
C HIS A 332 24.96 3.67 27.79
N PHE A 333 24.80 4.43 26.70
CA PHE A 333 24.52 3.88 25.37
C PHE A 333 25.76 3.69 24.48
N LYS A 334 26.96 4.16 24.90
CA LYS A 334 28.20 3.78 24.21
C LYS A 334 28.64 2.35 24.56
N GLU A 335 28.29 1.84 25.74
CA GLU A 335 28.67 0.48 26.16
C GLU A 335 27.78 -0.63 25.59
N VAL A 336 26.62 -0.31 25.00
CA VAL A 336 25.72 -1.31 24.37
C VAL A 336 25.95 -1.41 22.84
N LEU A 337 26.89 -0.64 22.29
CA LEU A 337 27.27 -0.67 20.86
C LEU A 337 28.59 -1.42 20.57
N THR A 338 29.13 -2.15 21.56
CA THR A 338 30.27 -3.05 21.37
C THR A 338 30.01 -4.40 22.02
N VAL A 339 29.27 -5.27 21.31
CA VAL A 339 29.58 -6.70 21.12
C VAL A 339 29.10 -7.10 19.73
#